data_AF-A0ABC8QZX0-F1
#
_entry.id   AF-A0ABC8QZX0-F1
#
_cell.length_a   1.000
_cell.length_b   1.000
_cell.length_c   1.000
_cell.angle_alpha   90.00
_cell.angle_beta   90.00
_cell.angle_gamma   90.00
#
_symmetry.space_group_name_H-M   'P 1'
#
loop_
_entity.id
_entity.type
_entity.pdbx_description
1 polymer ?
#
loop_
_entity_poly.entity_id
_entity_poly.type
_entity_poly.pdbx_seq_one_letter_code
_entity_poly.pdbx_strand_id
1 'polypeptide(L)'
;MGVTTKELPSALCLEESLCGWLFSNICNWLLTSVISLPSQISVSLSSSLQTEADTEKYRDLRALLQLLANLCSKDLVDFSSDSLETHGTNISQVVHMGLHMVNPLITLEMLKYPKLCHDYFSLLSYLLEVYPEMVSQLSSESFAHVIGTLDYGLHHQDIEVVDMCLRSLKALASYHYKETGAGKAGLGSHATVYKDRDGNCQEGILNQFLRSLMKFLLFEDYSTDLVSTAAEALLPLILCEQGLYQRLCNELIERQSNPTFRLRLTNALQSLTNSNHLSSTLDRTNYQKFRKNLHNFLIEVRGFLRTI
;
A
#
# COMPACT_ATOMS: atom_id res chain seq x y z
N MET A 1 -29.16 54.89 28.09
CA MET A 1 -27.93 54.08 28.13
C MET A 1 -28.09 52.95 27.13
N GLY A 2 -27.74 53.17 25.87
CA GLY A 2 -27.70 52.13 24.84
C GLY A 2 -26.26 52.00 24.37
N VAL A 3 -25.60 50.91 24.75
CA VAL A 3 -24.23 50.62 24.33
C VAL A 3 -24.31 49.86 23.01
N THR A 4 -23.87 50.51 21.94
CA THR A 4 -23.62 49.91 20.64
C THR A 4 -22.31 49.13 20.68
N THR A 5 -22.39 47.80 20.74
CA THR A 5 -21.25 46.91 20.45
C THR A 5 -21.14 46.73 18.93
N LYS A 6 -20.13 47.38 18.33
CA LYS A 6 -19.64 47.05 16.99
C LYS A 6 -19.07 45.63 17.03
N GLU A 7 -19.71 44.69 16.33
CA GLU A 7 -19.11 43.41 16.00
C GLU A 7 -17.94 43.65 15.02
N LEU A 8 -16.75 43.21 15.42
CA LEU A 8 -15.61 43.01 14.53
C LEU A 8 -15.86 41.70 13.75
N PRO A 9 -15.72 41.65 12.42
CA PRO A 9 -15.68 40.38 11.72
C PRO A 9 -14.42 39.61 12.12
N SER A 10 -14.62 38.39 12.60
CA SER A 10 -13.60 37.43 13.02
C SER A 10 -12.69 37.07 11.84
N ALA A 11 -11.37 37.22 12.05
CA ALA A 11 -10.32 36.88 11.08
C ALA A 11 -10.35 35.40 10.62
N LEU A 12 -11.01 34.52 11.40
CA LEU A 12 -11.16 33.09 11.12
C LEU A 12 -11.98 32.77 9.85
N CYS A 13 -13.00 33.57 9.48
CA CYS A 13 -13.80 33.29 8.27
C CYS A 13 -13.07 33.61 6.96
N LEU A 14 -12.03 34.47 6.99
CA LEU A 14 -11.26 34.82 5.80
C LEU A 14 -10.25 33.72 5.43
N GLU A 15 -9.70 32.99 6.42
CA GLU A 15 -8.76 31.89 6.17
C GLU A 15 -9.44 30.63 5.61
N GLU A 16 -10.64 30.28 6.08
CA GLU A 16 -11.40 29.11 5.56
C GLU A 16 -11.82 29.29 4.09
N SER A 17 -12.25 30.50 3.72
CA SER A 17 -12.62 30.82 2.35
C SER A 17 -11.40 30.85 1.42
N LEU A 18 -10.24 31.31 1.90
CA LEU A 18 -8.98 31.26 1.16
C LEU A 18 -8.51 29.82 0.90
N CYS A 19 -8.61 28.91 1.88
CA CYS A 19 -8.23 27.52 1.71
C CYS A 19 -9.12 26.77 0.71
N GLY A 20 -10.45 26.95 0.78
CA GLY A 20 -11.37 26.38 -0.21
C GLY A 20 -11.18 26.95 -1.62
N TRP A 21 -10.88 28.24 -1.71
CA TRP A 21 -10.63 28.92 -2.98
C TRP A 21 -9.27 28.54 -3.59
N LEU A 22 -8.24 28.33 -2.76
CA LEU A 22 -6.94 27.82 -3.18
C LEU A 22 -7.04 26.36 -3.62
N PHE A 23 -7.77 25.51 -2.90
CA PHE A 23 -7.98 24.11 -3.27
C PHE A 23 -8.74 23.99 -4.59
N SER A 24 -9.85 24.73 -4.75
CA SER A 24 -10.62 24.76 -6.00
C SER A 24 -9.79 25.29 -7.18
N ASN A 25 -8.99 26.34 -6.98
CA ASN A 25 -8.11 26.85 -8.02
C ASN A 25 -6.94 25.92 -8.35
N ILE A 26 -6.35 25.24 -7.37
CA ILE A 26 -5.28 24.27 -7.62
C ILE A 26 -5.84 23.06 -8.38
N CYS A 27 -7.00 22.53 -7.98
CA CYS A 27 -7.66 21.45 -8.70
C CYS A 27 -8.06 21.86 -10.14
N ASN A 28 -8.59 23.06 -10.32
CA ASN A 28 -8.99 23.57 -11.63
C ASN A 28 -7.77 23.93 -12.52
N TRP A 29 -6.68 24.42 -11.91
CA TRP A 29 -5.39 24.64 -12.57
C TRP A 29 -4.75 23.32 -12.99
N LEU A 30 -4.79 22.28 -12.15
CA LEU A 30 -4.32 20.93 -12.49
C LEU A 30 -5.17 20.29 -13.60
N LEU A 31 -6.50 20.43 -13.55
CA LEU A 31 -7.39 19.95 -14.61
C LEU A 31 -7.11 20.65 -15.95
N THR A 32 -6.90 21.97 -15.94
CA THR A 32 -6.64 22.74 -17.18
C THR A 32 -5.24 22.51 -17.74
N SER A 33 -4.23 22.29 -16.90
CA SER A 33 -2.86 22.01 -17.35
C SER A 33 -2.70 20.58 -17.89
N VAL A 34 -3.42 19.59 -17.35
CA VAL A 34 -3.43 18.21 -17.87
C VAL A 34 -4.17 18.09 -19.21
N ILE A 35 -5.23 18.87 -19.43
CA ILE A 35 -6.02 18.86 -20.68
C ILE A 35 -5.28 19.57 -21.83
N SER A 36 -4.28 20.40 -21.54
CA SER A 36 -3.65 21.28 -22.53
C SER A 36 -2.38 20.72 -23.22
N LEU A 37 -2.09 19.41 -23.16
CA LEU A 37 -0.97 18.84 -23.95
C LEU A 37 -1.28 18.92 -25.46
N PRO A 38 -0.56 19.74 -26.25
CA PRO A 38 -0.81 19.83 -27.68
C PRO A 38 -0.13 18.64 -28.38
N SER A 39 -0.93 17.90 -29.14
CA SER A 39 -0.45 16.95 -30.13
C SER A 39 -0.09 17.70 -31.42
N GLN A 40 1.20 17.78 -31.77
CA GLN A 40 1.71 17.66 -33.15
C GLN A 40 3.25 17.77 -33.24
N ILE A 41 3.82 17.00 -34.18
CA ILE A 41 5.19 16.46 -34.22
C ILE A 41 6.04 17.13 -35.32
N SER A 42 7.38 17.14 -35.16
CA SER A 42 8.32 16.94 -36.28
C SER A 42 9.47 15.98 -35.88
N VAL A 43 9.87 15.10 -36.81
CA VAL A 43 10.30 13.71 -36.53
C VAL A 43 11.81 13.48 -36.26
N SER A 44 12.70 14.48 -36.33
CA SER A 44 14.13 14.31 -35.97
C SER A 44 14.56 15.07 -34.71
N LEU A 45 13.74 16.01 -34.25
CA LEU A 45 13.82 16.67 -32.93
C LEU A 45 13.05 15.86 -31.86
N SER A 46 12.45 14.75 -32.27
CA SER A 46 11.48 13.93 -31.54
C SER A 46 12.08 13.21 -30.34
N SER A 47 13.29 12.66 -30.42
CA SER A 47 13.91 12.01 -29.24
C SER A 47 14.31 13.01 -28.17
N SER A 48 14.86 14.17 -28.57
CA SER A 48 15.26 15.22 -27.62
C SER A 48 14.06 15.90 -26.98
N LEU A 49 13.01 16.21 -27.77
CA LEU A 49 11.75 16.75 -27.25
C LEU A 49 10.95 15.73 -26.45
N GLN A 50 10.99 14.45 -26.81
CA GLN A 50 10.38 13.39 -26.01
C GLN A 50 11.10 13.27 -24.67
N THR A 51 12.44 13.33 -24.67
CA THR A 51 13.24 13.32 -23.44
C THR A 51 12.96 14.58 -22.60
N GLU A 52 12.86 15.76 -23.19
CA GLU A 52 12.49 16.99 -22.48
C GLU A 52 11.06 16.94 -21.93
N ALA A 53 10.08 16.51 -22.73
CA ALA A 53 8.69 16.34 -22.30
C ALA A 53 8.56 15.29 -21.19
N ASP A 54 9.33 14.21 -21.24
CA ASP A 54 9.36 13.19 -20.19
C ASP A 54 10.05 13.72 -18.93
N THR A 55 11.06 14.59 -19.04
CA THR A 55 11.68 15.25 -17.88
C THR A 55 10.80 16.32 -17.23
N GLU A 56 9.99 17.04 -18.01
CA GLU A 56 9.02 18.03 -17.52
C GLU A 56 7.87 17.33 -16.80
N LYS A 57 7.28 16.30 -17.44
CA LYS A 57 6.28 15.42 -16.80
C LYS A 57 6.78 14.82 -15.50
N TYR A 58 8.03 14.35 -15.46
CA TYR A 58 8.65 13.83 -14.25
C TYR A 58 8.72 14.88 -13.14
N ARG A 59 9.10 16.12 -13.47
CA ARG A 59 9.21 17.21 -12.51
C ARG A 59 7.84 17.58 -11.94
N ASP A 60 6.85 17.69 -12.81
CA ASP A 60 5.49 18.05 -12.44
C ASP A 60 4.84 16.97 -11.59
N LEU A 61 5.04 15.70 -11.96
CA LEU A 61 4.55 14.56 -11.20
C LEU A 61 5.19 14.48 -9.81
N ARG A 62 6.49 14.75 -9.71
CA ARG A 62 7.18 14.82 -8.43
C ARG A 62 6.66 15.97 -7.56
N ALA A 63 6.40 17.13 -8.17
CA ALA A 63 5.78 18.26 -7.47
C ALA A 63 4.38 17.91 -6.97
N LEU A 64 3.58 17.20 -7.78
CA LEU A 64 2.25 16.71 -7.42
C LEU A 64 2.31 15.70 -6.26
N LEU A 65 3.24 14.75 -6.30
CA LEU A 65 3.44 13.79 -5.20
C LEU A 65 3.82 14.50 -3.90
N GLN A 66 4.73 15.47 -3.97
CA GLN A 66 5.13 16.25 -2.79
C GLN A 66 3.97 17.10 -2.26
N LEU A 67 3.18 17.72 -3.14
CA LEU A 67 1.98 18.47 -2.77
C LEU A 67 1.00 17.55 -2.04
N LEU A 68 0.71 16.37 -2.59
CA LEU A 68 -0.18 15.39 -1.99
C LEU A 68 0.37 14.90 -0.65
N ALA A 69 1.66 14.58 -0.56
CA ALA A 69 2.29 14.18 0.71
C ALA A 69 2.11 15.26 1.79
N ASN A 70 2.27 16.54 1.43
CA ASN A 70 2.06 17.66 2.34
C ASN A 70 0.59 17.82 2.73
N LEU A 71 -0.34 17.70 1.77
CA LEU A 71 -1.79 17.76 2.02
C LEU A 71 -2.27 16.62 2.94
N CYS A 72 -1.63 15.45 2.83
CA CYS A 72 -1.95 14.30 3.66
C CYS A 72 -1.23 14.34 5.02
N SER A 73 -0.25 15.23 5.21
CA SER A 73 0.52 15.32 6.46
C SER A 73 -0.32 15.86 7.62
N LYS A 74 -0.09 15.31 8.81
CA LYS A 74 -0.90 15.49 10.03
C LYS A 74 -1.14 16.95 10.45
N ASP A 75 -0.30 17.90 10.05
CA ASP A 75 -0.42 19.30 10.48
C ASP A 75 -1.58 20.06 9.81
N LEU A 76 -2.12 19.55 8.69
CA LEU A 76 -3.39 20.04 8.10
C LEU A 76 -4.61 19.25 8.59
N VAL A 77 -4.38 18.09 9.21
CA VAL A 77 -5.42 17.17 9.68
C VAL A 77 -6.02 17.66 11.01
N ASP A 78 -5.22 18.31 11.85
CA ASP A 78 -5.65 18.79 13.17
C ASP A 78 -6.67 19.96 13.10
N PHE A 79 -6.72 20.69 11.97
CA PHE A 79 -7.74 21.71 11.72
C PHE A 79 -9.13 21.14 11.38
N SER A 80 -9.25 19.84 11.11
CA SER A 80 -10.53 19.20 10.80
C SER A 80 -11.26 18.66 12.04
N SER A 81 -10.60 18.62 13.19
CA SER A 81 -11.13 18.03 14.43
C SER A 81 -12.11 18.92 15.17
N ASP A 82 -12.09 20.23 14.93
CA ASP A 82 -12.91 21.23 15.64
C ASP A 82 -13.74 22.07 14.67
N SER A 83 -14.82 21.52 14.15
CA SER A 83 -16.11 22.21 14.05
C SER A 83 -17.16 21.37 13.33
N LEU A 84 -18.26 21.14 14.05
CA LEU A 84 -19.65 21.15 13.59
C LEU A 84 -19.88 20.67 12.15
N GLU A 85 -20.56 19.53 12.07
CA GLU A 85 -21.49 19.15 10.99
C GLU A 85 -21.68 20.24 9.92
N THR A 86 -21.04 20.10 8.75
CA THR A 86 -21.70 19.98 7.42
C THR A 86 -20.71 20.15 6.24
N HIS A 87 -19.51 20.76 6.34
CA HIS A 87 -18.68 21.02 5.14
C HIS A 87 -17.15 20.92 5.28
N GLY A 88 -16.63 20.13 6.23
CA GLY A 88 -15.20 19.80 6.24
C GLY A 88 -14.83 18.91 5.05
N THR A 89 -13.93 19.36 4.18
CA THR A 89 -13.34 18.53 3.11
C THR A 89 -12.75 17.28 3.76
N ASN A 90 -13.43 16.14 3.60
CA ASN A 90 -13.02 14.92 4.28
C ASN A 90 -11.67 14.51 3.70
N ILE A 91 -10.64 14.38 4.54
CA ILE A 91 -9.28 14.03 4.10
C ILE A 91 -9.28 12.74 3.29
N SER A 92 -10.23 11.84 3.58
CA SER A 92 -10.47 10.66 2.76
C SER A 92 -10.78 10.96 1.31
N GLN A 93 -11.54 12.02 1.03
CA GLN A 93 -11.84 12.47 -0.33
C GLN A 93 -10.63 13.10 -1.01
N VAL A 94 -9.81 13.88 -0.27
CA VAL A 94 -8.59 14.51 -0.83
C VAL A 94 -7.56 13.46 -1.20
N VAL A 95 -7.33 12.49 -0.32
CA VAL A 95 -6.45 11.36 -0.58
C VAL A 95 -7.01 10.48 -1.70
N HIS A 96 -8.30 10.16 -1.68
CA HIS A 96 -8.94 9.37 -2.73
C HIS A 96 -8.78 10.06 -4.09
N MET A 97 -9.02 11.36 -4.16
CA MET A 97 -8.83 12.17 -5.37
C MET A 97 -7.36 12.21 -5.77
N GLY A 98 -6.45 12.41 -4.82
CA GLY A 98 -5.00 12.44 -5.06
C GLY A 98 -4.49 11.11 -5.61
N LEU A 99 -4.93 9.99 -5.04
CA LEU A 99 -4.60 8.65 -5.53
C LEU A 99 -5.19 8.45 -6.93
N HIS A 100 -6.46 8.78 -7.14
CA HIS A 100 -7.11 8.69 -8.46
C HIS A 100 -6.43 9.57 -9.52
N MET A 101 -5.82 10.70 -9.14
CA MET A 101 -5.06 11.57 -10.05
C MET A 101 -3.67 11.01 -10.35
N VAL A 102 -2.96 10.50 -9.34
CA VAL A 102 -1.58 10.01 -9.51
C VAL A 102 -1.52 8.63 -10.18
N ASN A 103 -2.47 7.75 -9.85
CA ASN A 103 -2.51 6.36 -10.29
C ASN A 103 -2.50 6.17 -11.83
N PRO A 104 -3.23 6.94 -12.65
CA PRO A 104 -3.11 6.86 -14.11
C PRO A 104 -1.86 7.56 -14.68
N LEU A 105 -1.25 8.47 -13.92
CA LEU A 105 -0.08 9.25 -14.37
C LEU A 105 1.24 8.51 -14.13
N ILE A 106 1.28 7.57 -13.19
CA ILE A 106 2.46 6.76 -12.87
C ILE A 106 2.36 5.42 -13.58
N THR A 107 3.05 5.32 -14.72
CA THR A 107 3.28 4.02 -15.36
C THR A 107 4.50 3.33 -14.74
N LEU A 108 4.55 2.00 -14.81
CA LEU A 108 5.72 1.21 -14.36
C LEU A 108 7.03 1.67 -15.02
N GLU A 109 6.97 2.25 -16.22
CA GLU A 109 8.15 2.80 -16.90
C GLU A 109 8.72 4.05 -16.23
N MET A 110 7.86 4.87 -15.60
CA MET A 110 8.27 6.05 -14.84
C MET A 110 8.93 5.67 -13.50
N LEU A 111 8.61 4.50 -12.96
CA LEU A 111 9.25 3.98 -11.74
C LEU A 111 10.70 3.53 -11.95
N LYS A 112 11.21 3.56 -13.19
CA LYS A 112 12.66 3.41 -13.46
C LYS A 112 13.48 4.58 -12.93
N TYR A 113 12.86 5.74 -12.66
CA TYR A 113 13.52 6.90 -12.09
C TYR A 113 13.53 6.81 -10.55
N PRO A 114 14.70 6.60 -9.89
CA PRO A 114 14.74 6.21 -8.47
C PRO A 114 14.06 7.20 -7.52
N LYS A 115 14.25 8.50 -7.74
CA LYS A 115 13.66 9.54 -6.88
C LYS A 115 12.13 9.57 -6.97
N LEU A 116 11.58 9.46 -8.17
CA LEU A 116 10.13 9.41 -8.37
C LEU A 116 9.54 8.11 -7.82
N CYS A 117 10.23 7.00 -8.04
CA CYS A 117 9.87 5.70 -7.48
C CYS A 117 9.76 5.79 -5.95
N HIS A 118 10.81 6.31 -5.30
CA HIS A 118 10.83 6.50 -3.87
C HIS A 118 9.71 7.44 -3.39
N ASP A 119 9.55 8.63 -3.98
CA ASP A 119 8.53 9.60 -3.58
C ASP A 119 7.10 9.01 -3.72
N TYR A 120 6.87 8.22 -4.77
CA TYR A 120 5.60 7.55 -4.98
C TYR A 120 5.34 6.43 -3.97
N PHE A 121 6.29 5.51 -3.76
CA PHE A 121 6.14 4.44 -2.78
C PHE A 121 6.04 4.98 -1.35
N SER A 122 6.73 6.09 -1.05
CA SER A 122 6.62 6.77 0.23
C SER A 122 5.22 7.33 0.45
N LEU A 123 4.64 8.00 -0.54
CA LEU A 123 3.26 8.48 -0.47
C LEU A 123 2.29 7.30 -0.34
N LEU A 124 2.43 6.29 -1.21
CA LEU A 124 1.55 5.13 -1.22
C LEU A 124 1.57 4.38 0.12
N SER A 125 2.76 4.11 0.66
CA SER A 125 2.91 3.46 1.97
C SER A 125 2.25 4.28 3.07
N TYR A 126 2.48 5.59 3.09
CA TYR A 126 1.84 6.48 4.06
C TYR A 126 0.31 6.41 3.98
N LEU A 127 -0.26 6.50 2.78
CA LEU A 127 -1.71 6.47 2.58
C LEU A 127 -2.32 5.14 3.04
N LEU A 128 -1.69 4.01 2.71
CA LEU A 128 -2.19 2.68 3.09
C LEU A 128 -2.01 2.39 4.58
N GLU A 129 -0.97 2.94 5.22
CA GLU A 129 -0.73 2.80 6.65
C GLU A 129 -1.69 3.66 7.50
N VAL A 130 -2.00 4.88 7.04
CA VAL A 130 -2.82 5.84 7.80
C VAL A 130 -4.31 5.69 7.50
N TYR A 131 -4.68 5.40 6.25
CA TYR A 131 -6.06 5.38 5.78
C TYR A 131 -6.41 4.11 4.97
N PRO A 132 -6.22 2.91 5.53
CA PRO A 132 -6.48 1.65 4.81
C PRO A 132 -7.94 1.48 4.37
N GLU A 133 -8.89 2.14 5.03
CA GLU A 133 -10.31 2.13 4.67
C GLU A 133 -10.58 2.69 3.27
N MET A 134 -9.75 3.61 2.76
CA MET A 134 -9.93 4.18 1.44
C MET A 134 -9.79 3.14 0.33
N VAL A 135 -8.99 2.10 0.56
CA VAL A 135 -8.78 1.02 -0.39
C VAL A 135 -10.08 0.27 -0.68
N SER A 136 -10.96 0.13 0.33
CA SER A 136 -12.29 -0.48 0.16
C SER A 136 -13.24 0.35 -0.71
N GLN A 137 -12.93 1.64 -0.90
CA GLN A 137 -13.74 2.60 -1.67
C GLN A 137 -13.20 2.82 -3.08
N LEU A 138 -12.05 2.24 -3.42
CA LEU A 138 -11.47 2.36 -4.76
C LEU A 138 -12.31 1.62 -5.80
N SER A 139 -12.30 2.13 -7.03
CA SER A 139 -12.79 1.38 -8.18
C SER A 139 -11.95 0.11 -8.38
N SER A 140 -12.52 -0.90 -9.03
CA SER A 140 -11.81 -2.15 -9.32
C SER A 140 -10.51 -1.93 -10.12
N GLU A 141 -10.48 -0.92 -10.99
CA GLU A 141 -9.31 -0.57 -11.81
C GLU A 141 -8.21 0.08 -10.96
N SER A 142 -8.57 1.09 -10.15
CA SER A 142 -7.60 1.76 -9.27
C SER A 142 -7.04 0.82 -8.22
N PHE A 143 -7.90 -0.04 -7.66
CA PHE A 143 -7.48 -1.10 -6.75
C PHE A 143 -6.47 -2.03 -7.43
N ALA A 144 -6.79 -2.56 -8.63
CA ALA A 144 -5.90 -3.45 -9.37
C ALA A 144 -4.54 -2.80 -9.68
N HIS A 145 -4.51 -1.50 -9.98
CA HIS A 145 -3.26 -0.78 -10.17
C HIS A 145 -2.44 -0.68 -8.88
N VAL A 146 -3.04 -0.26 -7.76
CA VAL A 146 -2.36 -0.21 -6.45
C VAL A 146 -1.74 -1.56 -6.11
N ILE A 147 -2.50 -2.64 -6.35
CA ILE A 147 -2.03 -4.01 -6.17
C ILE A 147 -0.84 -4.32 -7.09
N GLY A 148 -0.94 -4.04 -8.39
CA GLY A 148 0.14 -4.27 -9.34
C GLY A 148 1.40 -3.48 -8.99
N THR A 149 1.24 -2.26 -8.47
CA THR A 149 2.32 -1.43 -7.96
C THR A 149 2.99 -2.05 -6.73
N LEU A 150 2.21 -2.53 -5.75
CA LEU A 150 2.76 -3.20 -4.57
C LEU A 150 3.49 -4.50 -4.92
N ASP A 151 2.95 -5.28 -5.86
CA ASP A 151 3.59 -6.49 -6.39
C ASP A 151 4.91 -6.16 -7.11
N TYR A 152 4.93 -5.11 -7.93
CA TYR A 152 6.15 -4.60 -8.55
C TYR A 152 7.18 -4.15 -7.50
N GLY A 153 6.75 -3.39 -6.49
CA GLY A 153 7.62 -2.85 -5.45
C GLY A 153 8.20 -3.92 -4.51
N LEU A 154 7.46 -5.02 -4.27
CA LEU A 154 7.93 -6.15 -3.45
C LEU A 154 9.15 -6.85 -4.07
N HIS A 155 9.27 -6.86 -5.40
CA HIS A 155 10.37 -7.47 -6.15
C HIS A 155 11.40 -6.43 -6.62
N HIS A 156 11.37 -5.21 -6.08
CA HIS A 156 12.27 -4.13 -6.45
C HIS A 156 13.69 -4.36 -5.86
N GLN A 157 14.72 -3.84 -6.53
CA GLN A 157 16.11 -3.97 -6.08
C GLN A 157 16.44 -3.05 -4.90
N ASP A 158 15.65 -1.98 -4.72
CA ASP A 158 15.81 -1.02 -3.64
C ASP A 158 15.13 -1.53 -2.37
N ILE A 159 15.94 -1.74 -1.32
CA ILE A 159 15.51 -2.24 -0.02
C ILE A 159 14.45 -1.33 0.61
N GLU A 160 14.56 -0.01 0.44
CA GLU A 160 13.61 0.94 1.03
C GLU A 160 12.22 0.81 0.38
N VAL A 161 12.17 0.61 -0.95
CA VAL A 161 10.93 0.37 -1.70
C VAL A 161 10.28 -0.93 -1.25
N VAL A 162 11.05 -2.00 -1.09
CA VAL A 162 10.53 -3.29 -0.60
C VAL A 162 9.99 -3.13 0.83
N ASP A 163 10.71 -2.43 1.71
CA ASP A 163 10.26 -2.17 3.08
C ASP A 163 8.94 -1.37 3.12
N MET A 164 8.79 -0.33 2.29
CA MET A 164 7.54 0.42 2.12
C MET A 164 6.39 -0.47 1.66
N CYS A 165 6.64 -1.39 0.72
CA CYS A 165 5.64 -2.35 0.27
C CYS A 165 5.24 -3.32 1.40
N LEU A 166 6.19 -3.85 2.15
CA LEU A 166 5.92 -4.75 3.27
C LEU A 166 5.11 -4.04 4.38
N ARG A 167 5.42 -2.78 4.70
CA ARG A 167 4.62 -1.97 5.64
C ARG A 167 3.20 -1.73 5.15
N SER A 168 3.04 -1.44 3.87
CA SER A 168 1.74 -1.30 3.22
C SER A 168 0.92 -2.59 3.32
N LEU A 169 1.52 -3.74 2.99
CA LEU A 169 0.89 -5.05 3.07
C LEU A 169 0.45 -5.40 4.49
N LYS A 170 1.32 -5.16 5.48
CA LYS A 170 0.98 -5.30 6.89
C LYS A 170 -0.26 -4.46 7.25
N ALA A 171 -0.31 -3.19 6.84
CA ALA A 171 -1.42 -2.30 7.15
C ALA A 171 -2.73 -2.81 6.57
N LEU A 172 -2.74 -3.17 5.28
CA LEU A 172 -3.92 -3.68 4.58
C LEU A 172 -4.42 -4.99 5.17
N ALA A 173 -3.53 -5.96 5.38
CA ALA A 173 -3.90 -7.26 5.95
C ALA A 173 -4.40 -7.09 7.41
N SER A 174 -3.75 -6.22 8.19
CA SER A 174 -4.18 -5.94 9.57
C SER A 174 -5.55 -5.27 9.62
N TYR A 175 -5.81 -4.31 8.73
CA TYR A 175 -7.11 -3.65 8.61
C TYR A 175 -8.19 -4.66 8.24
N HIS A 176 -7.97 -5.46 7.19
CA HIS A 176 -8.90 -6.49 6.76
C HIS A 176 -9.21 -7.48 7.90
N TYR A 177 -8.20 -7.98 8.58
CA TYR A 177 -8.36 -8.93 9.69
C TYR A 177 -9.19 -8.36 10.85
N LYS A 178 -8.92 -7.10 11.23
CA LYS A 178 -9.66 -6.43 12.32
C LYS A 178 -11.12 -6.17 11.95
N GLU A 179 -11.37 -5.67 10.73
CA GLU A 179 -12.73 -5.34 10.28
C GLU A 179 -13.57 -6.60 10.06
N THR A 180 -13.00 -7.66 9.49
CA THR A 180 -13.69 -8.96 9.37
C THR A 180 -13.96 -9.61 10.71
N GLY A 181 -13.02 -9.50 11.67
CA GLY A 181 -13.25 -9.90 13.06
C GLY A 181 -14.37 -9.12 13.75
N ALA A 182 -14.63 -7.88 13.32
CA ALA A 182 -15.75 -7.05 13.76
C ALA A 182 -17.05 -7.27 12.96
N GLY A 183 -17.08 -8.25 12.04
CA GLY A 183 -18.26 -8.58 11.23
C GLY A 183 -18.49 -7.65 10.03
N LYS A 184 -17.51 -6.81 9.66
CA LYS A 184 -17.56 -5.92 8.50
C LYS A 184 -16.85 -6.53 7.29
N ALA A 185 -17.03 -5.93 6.12
CA ALA A 185 -16.45 -6.43 4.86
C ALA A 185 -14.92 -6.21 4.71
N GLY A 186 -14.29 -5.43 5.59
CA GLY A 186 -12.86 -5.09 5.50
C GLY A 186 -12.52 -4.38 4.19
N LEU A 187 -11.51 -4.89 3.47
CA LEU A 187 -11.10 -4.41 2.13
C LEU A 187 -12.15 -4.62 1.01
N GLY A 188 -13.35 -5.12 1.33
CA GLY A 188 -14.43 -5.30 0.37
C GLY A 188 -14.32 -6.57 -0.46
N SER A 189 -15.09 -6.65 -1.55
CA SER A 189 -15.20 -7.84 -2.40
C SER A 189 -13.89 -8.26 -3.08
N HIS A 190 -12.93 -7.35 -3.21
CA HIS A 190 -11.62 -7.63 -3.82
C HIS A 190 -10.66 -8.36 -2.88
N ALA A 191 -10.97 -8.41 -1.59
CA ALA A 191 -10.12 -9.00 -0.57
C ALA A 191 -10.11 -10.54 -0.62
N THR A 192 -11.29 -11.11 -0.85
CA THR A 192 -11.56 -12.54 -0.84
C THR A 192 -11.71 -13.08 -2.26
N VAL A 193 -11.78 -14.41 -2.39
CA VAL A 193 -12.08 -15.06 -3.67
C VAL A 193 -13.41 -14.54 -4.19
N TYR A 194 -13.39 -13.85 -5.33
CA TYR A 194 -14.59 -13.33 -5.98
C TYR A 194 -14.80 -14.04 -7.32
N LYS A 195 -16.05 -14.09 -7.79
CA LYS A 195 -16.37 -14.61 -9.12
C LYS A 195 -16.40 -13.45 -10.10
N ASP A 196 -15.66 -13.57 -11.20
CA ASP A 196 -15.80 -12.60 -12.30
C ASP A 196 -17.16 -12.76 -13.02
N ARG A 197 -17.42 -11.87 -13.97
CA ARG A 197 -18.66 -11.90 -14.78
C ARG A 197 -18.81 -13.18 -15.61
N ASP A 198 -17.70 -13.88 -15.85
CA ASP A 198 -17.61 -15.13 -16.60
C ASP A 198 -17.72 -16.37 -15.67
N GLY A 199 -17.88 -16.16 -14.36
CA GLY A 199 -18.04 -17.21 -13.36
C GLY A 199 -16.73 -17.84 -12.86
N ASN A 200 -15.56 -17.32 -13.27
CA ASN A 200 -14.28 -17.83 -12.79
C ASN A 200 -13.99 -17.29 -11.40
N CYS A 201 -13.54 -18.18 -10.50
CA CYS A 201 -13.05 -17.81 -9.18
C CYS A 201 -11.69 -17.12 -9.32
N GLN A 202 -11.64 -15.82 -9.08
CA GLN A 202 -10.41 -15.04 -9.01
C GLN A 202 -9.84 -15.13 -7.60
N GLU A 203 -8.52 -15.33 -7.50
CA GLU A 203 -7.82 -15.38 -6.22
C GLU A 203 -7.90 -14.01 -5.54
N GLY A 204 -8.32 -13.98 -4.26
CA GLY A 204 -8.39 -12.74 -3.50
C GLY A 204 -7.01 -12.11 -3.32
N ILE A 205 -6.95 -10.79 -3.13
CA ILE A 205 -5.66 -10.09 -3.06
C ILE A 205 -4.72 -10.57 -1.95
N LEU A 206 -5.29 -10.91 -0.79
CA LEU A 206 -4.51 -11.36 0.37
C LEU A 206 -3.89 -12.74 0.07
N ASN A 207 -4.57 -13.55 -0.73
CA ASN A 207 -4.04 -14.83 -1.21
C ASN A 207 -2.85 -14.64 -2.15
N GLN A 208 -2.95 -13.70 -3.10
CA GLN A 208 -1.85 -13.34 -3.99
C GLN A 208 -0.63 -12.86 -3.18
N PHE A 209 -0.81 -11.91 -2.26
CA PHE A 209 0.32 -11.39 -1.46
C PHE A 209 0.88 -12.40 -0.47
N LEU A 210 0.05 -13.27 0.13
CA LEU A 210 0.55 -14.36 0.96
C LEU A 210 1.48 -15.27 0.16
N ARG A 211 1.07 -15.65 -1.06
CA ARG A 211 1.88 -16.47 -1.96
C ARG A 211 3.16 -15.75 -2.37
N SER A 212 3.06 -14.47 -2.74
CA SER A 212 4.23 -13.66 -3.14
C SER A 212 5.22 -13.49 -2.00
N LEU A 213 4.73 -13.15 -0.81
CA LEU A 213 5.59 -12.95 0.36
C LEU A 213 6.24 -14.24 0.84
N MET A 214 5.55 -15.39 0.76
CA MET A 214 6.17 -16.69 1.02
C MET A 214 7.26 -17.01 -0.01
N LYS A 215 7.04 -16.71 -1.30
CA LYS A 215 8.06 -16.90 -2.33
C LYS A 215 9.28 -16.01 -2.10
N PHE A 216 9.06 -14.72 -1.85
CA PHE A 216 10.07 -13.75 -1.46
C PHE A 216 10.91 -14.28 -0.29
N LEU A 217 10.25 -14.68 0.80
CA LEU A 217 10.91 -15.16 2.02
C LEU A 217 11.65 -16.50 1.88
N LEU A 218 11.24 -17.38 0.98
CA LEU A 218 11.83 -18.72 0.89
C LEU A 218 12.87 -18.85 -0.23
N PHE A 219 12.63 -18.19 -1.35
CA PHE A 219 13.38 -18.44 -2.58
C PHE A 219 14.19 -17.22 -3.03
N GLU A 220 13.74 -15.99 -2.78
CA GLU A 220 14.41 -14.78 -3.28
C GLU A 220 15.53 -14.27 -2.38
N ASP A 221 16.53 -13.63 -3.02
CA ASP A 221 17.64 -12.97 -2.35
C ASP A 221 17.22 -11.58 -1.90
N TYR A 222 17.34 -11.32 -0.60
CA TYR A 222 16.93 -10.07 0.04
C TYR A 222 17.86 -9.73 1.21
N SER A 223 17.85 -8.47 1.64
CA SER A 223 18.56 -8.06 2.87
C SER A 223 17.90 -8.64 4.11
N THR A 224 18.69 -9.19 5.03
CA THR A 224 18.20 -9.69 6.33
C THR A 224 17.45 -8.64 7.15
N ASP A 225 17.68 -7.37 6.88
CA ASP A 225 17.00 -6.25 7.53
C ASP A 225 15.49 -6.27 7.26
N LEU A 226 15.07 -6.80 6.10
CA LEU A 226 13.67 -6.91 5.71
C LEU A 226 12.91 -8.03 6.42
N VAL A 227 13.60 -8.97 7.09
CA VAL A 227 12.97 -10.13 7.73
C VAL A 227 11.99 -9.69 8.82
N SER A 228 12.31 -8.61 9.56
CA SER A 228 11.41 -8.10 10.60
C SER A 228 10.13 -7.55 10.00
N THR A 229 10.23 -6.68 8.99
CA THR A 229 9.08 -6.07 8.32
C THR A 229 8.25 -7.12 7.57
N ALA A 230 8.91 -8.08 6.91
CA ALA A 230 8.25 -9.18 6.23
C ALA A 230 7.49 -10.10 7.19
N ALA A 231 8.03 -10.37 8.38
CA ALA A 231 7.30 -11.12 9.40
C ALA A 231 6.02 -10.40 9.84
N GLU A 232 6.07 -9.08 9.97
CA GLU A 232 4.89 -8.29 10.34
C GLU A 232 3.84 -8.24 9.25
N ALA A 233 4.25 -8.26 7.98
CA ALA A 233 3.31 -8.39 6.86
C ALA A 233 2.72 -9.81 6.78
N LEU A 234 3.54 -10.84 7.01
CA LEU A 234 3.15 -12.24 6.86
C LEU A 234 2.15 -12.70 7.92
N LEU A 235 2.30 -12.28 9.18
CA LEU A 235 1.41 -12.71 10.27
C LEU A 235 -0.08 -12.44 9.98
N PRO A 236 -0.53 -11.19 9.72
CA PRO A 236 -1.93 -10.92 9.41
C PRO A 236 -2.38 -11.62 8.13
N LEU A 237 -1.53 -11.76 7.12
CA LEU A 237 -1.85 -12.52 5.90
C LEU A 237 -2.16 -13.99 6.19
N ILE A 238 -1.35 -14.66 7.02
CA ILE A 238 -1.60 -16.04 7.47
C ILE A 238 -2.91 -16.12 8.26
N LEU A 239 -3.18 -15.15 9.14
CA LEU A 239 -4.39 -15.15 9.96
C LEU A 239 -5.67 -14.95 9.12
N CYS A 240 -5.61 -14.12 8.08
CA CYS A 240 -6.69 -13.94 7.11
C CYS A 240 -6.91 -15.21 6.26
N GLU A 241 -5.83 -15.81 5.75
CA GLU A 241 -5.90 -16.83 4.70
C GLU A 241 -5.28 -18.18 5.15
N GLN A 242 -5.73 -18.68 6.30
CA GLN A 242 -5.21 -19.92 6.90
C GLN A 242 -5.31 -21.12 5.95
N GLY A 243 -6.41 -21.20 5.19
CA GLY A 243 -6.64 -22.28 4.22
C GLY A 243 -5.66 -22.27 3.06
N LEU A 244 -5.28 -21.09 2.54
CA LEU A 244 -4.22 -21.02 1.53
C LEU A 244 -2.86 -21.31 2.14
N TYR A 245 -2.55 -20.73 3.30
CA TYR A 245 -1.28 -20.99 3.98
C TYR A 245 -1.03 -22.49 4.18
N GLN A 246 -2.03 -23.24 4.66
CA GLN A 246 -1.93 -24.69 4.83
C GLN A 246 -1.71 -25.42 3.50
N ARG A 247 -2.38 -25.03 2.42
CA ARG A 247 -2.15 -25.60 1.08
C ARG A 247 -0.73 -25.34 0.59
N LEU A 248 -0.23 -24.12 0.72
CA LEU A 248 1.16 -23.76 0.36
C LEU A 248 2.18 -24.56 1.17
N CYS A 249 1.94 -24.73 2.47
CA CYS A 249 2.76 -25.59 3.34
C CYS A 249 2.81 -27.04 2.83
N ASN A 250 1.65 -27.61 2.52
CA ASN A 250 1.55 -28.98 2.03
C ASN A 250 2.23 -29.15 0.67
N GLU A 251 2.01 -28.23 -0.27
CA GLU A 251 2.69 -28.22 -1.57
C GLU A 251 4.22 -28.19 -1.41
N LEU A 252 4.74 -27.38 -0.49
CA LEU A 252 6.17 -27.30 -0.21
C LEU A 252 6.72 -28.62 0.38
N ILE A 253 5.95 -29.27 1.26
CA ILE A 253 6.29 -30.56 1.88
C ILE A 253 6.27 -31.69 0.84
N GLU A 254 5.25 -31.75 -0.02
CA GLU A 254 5.09 -32.78 -1.04
C GLU A 254 6.17 -32.71 -2.13
N ARG A 255 6.66 -31.51 -2.44
CA ARG A 255 7.79 -31.32 -3.36
C ARG A 255 9.12 -31.88 -2.82
N GLN A 256 9.22 -32.17 -1.51
CA GLN A 256 10.45 -32.69 -0.92
C GLN A 256 10.59 -34.18 -1.19
N SER A 257 11.54 -34.54 -2.07
CA SER A 257 11.91 -35.93 -2.33
C SER A 257 12.66 -36.58 -1.17
N ASN A 258 13.44 -35.79 -0.41
CA ASN A 258 14.22 -36.29 0.72
C ASN A 258 13.35 -36.38 2.00
N PRO A 259 13.16 -37.57 2.59
CA PRO A 259 12.30 -37.75 3.77
C PRO A 259 12.80 -36.97 5.00
N THR A 260 14.11 -36.78 5.15
CA THR A 260 14.69 -35.98 6.24
C THR A 260 14.38 -34.50 6.07
N PHE A 261 14.53 -33.95 4.86
CA PHE A 261 14.16 -32.55 4.59
C PHE A 261 12.66 -32.33 4.70
N ARG A 262 11.86 -33.30 4.25
CA ARG A 262 10.41 -33.29 4.43
C ARG A 262 10.02 -33.18 5.90
N LEU A 263 10.58 -34.02 6.78
CA LEU A 263 10.31 -33.96 8.22
C LEU A 263 10.78 -32.65 8.85
N ARG A 264 11.98 -32.17 8.51
CA ARG A 264 12.50 -30.88 8.99
C ARG A 264 11.59 -29.72 8.60
N LEU A 265 11.15 -29.69 7.34
CA LEU A 265 10.23 -28.67 6.82
C LEU A 265 8.88 -28.72 7.54
N THR A 266 8.29 -29.91 7.72
CA THR A 266 7.04 -30.08 8.46
C THR A 266 7.16 -29.53 9.89
N ASN A 267 8.22 -29.90 10.61
CA ASN A 267 8.44 -29.44 11.99
C ASN A 267 8.67 -27.93 12.06
N ALA A 268 9.41 -27.37 11.10
CA ALA A 268 9.68 -25.94 11.03
C ALA A 268 8.40 -25.14 10.72
N LEU A 269 7.56 -25.61 9.79
CA LEU A 269 6.27 -24.98 9.46
C LEU A 269 5.28 -25.04 10.63
N GLN A 270 5.23 -26.16 11.36
CA GLN A 270 4.43 -26.25 12.59
C GLN A 270 4.97 -25.29 13.67
N SER A 271 6.30 -25.21 13.81
CA SER A 271 6.92 -24.32 14.78
C SER A 271 6.66 -22.84 14.46
N LEU A 272 6.53 -22.49 13.17
CA LEU A 272 6.26 -21.12 12.72
C LEU A 272 4.97 -20.56 13.32
N THR A 273 3.87 -21.33 13.29
CA THR A 273 2.55 -20.89 13.73
C THR A 273 2.18 -21.31 15.15
N ASN A 274 2.78 -22.37 15.70
CA ASN A 274 2.32 -22.96 16.97
C ASN A 274 3.30 -22.72 18.14
N SER A 275 4.52 -22.25 17.89
CA SER A 275 5.50 -21.99 18.97
C SER A 275 5.24 -20.69 19.71
N ASN A 276 5.79 -20.58 20.93
CA ASN A 276 5.78 -19.37 21.77
C ASN A 276 4.38 -18.88 22.17
N HIS A 277 3.37 -19.76 22.15
CA HIS A 277 1.97 -19.41 22.42
C HIS A 277 1.52 -18.22 21.55
N LEU A 278 1.68 -18.38 20.24
CA LEU A 278 1.19 -17.42 19.26
C LEU A 278 -0.34 -17.38 19.33
N SER A 279 -0.89 -16.18 19.49
CA SER A 279 -2.33 -15.94 19.49
C SER A 279 -2.80 -15.47 18.11
N SER A 280 -4.12 -15.34 17.95
CA SER A 280 -4.74 -14.75 16.77
C SER A 280 -4.86 -13.21 16.87
N THR A 281 -4.12 -12.57 17.79
CA THR A 281 -4.16 -11.12 18.02
C THR A 281 -3.06 -10.40 17.25
N LEU A 282 -3.33 -9.17 16.80
CA LEU A 282 -2.36 -8.32 16.10
C LEU A 282 -1.74 -7.27 17.04
N ASP A 283 -1.27 -7.71 18.21
CA ASP A 283 -0.61 -6.86 19.19
C ASP A 283 0.92 -6.97 19.12
N ARG A 284 1.62 -5.99 19.70
CA ARG A 284 3.09 -5.90 19.66
C ARG A 284 3.78 -7.17 20.16
N THR A 285 3.23 -7.82 21.18
CA THR A 285 3.81 -9.04 21.76
C THR A 285 3.73 -10.20 20.76
N ASN A 286 2.58 -10.37 20.10
CA ASN A 286 2.39 -11.45 19.14
C ASN A 286 3.26 -11.26 17.89
N TYR A 287 3.43 -10.01 17.42
CA TYR A 287 4.39 -9.70 16.36
C TYR A 287 5.84 -10.07 16.73
N GLN A 288 6.27 -9.76 17.96
CA GLN A 288 7.61 -10.12 18.43
C GLN A 288 7.82 -11.64 18.47
N LYS A 289 6.82 -12.39 18.96
CA LYS A 289 6.84 -13.86 18.96
C LYS A 289 6.94 -14.42 17.54
N PHE A 290 6.10 -13.93 16.62
CA PHE A 290 6.10 -14.39 15.23
C PHE A 290 7.41 -14.06 14.51
N ARG A 291 7.97 -12.85 14.70
CA ARG A 291 9.29 -12.48 14.16
C ARG A 291 10.37 -13.49 14.57
N LYS A 292 10.39 -13.88 15.85
CA LYS A 292 11.33 -14.89 16.35
C LYS A 292 11.11 -16.26 15.72
N ASN A 293 9.83 -16.68 15.60
CA ASN A 293 9.48 -17.95 14.94
C ASN A 293 9.94 -17.96 13.48
N LEU A 294 9.66 -16.88 12.74
CA LEU A 294 10.04 -16.75 11.33
C LEU A 294 11.55 -16.76 11.15
N HIS A 295 12.29 -16.01 11.97
CA HIS A 295 13.73 -15.99 11.90
C HIS A 295 14.35 -17.40 12.06
N ASN A 296 13.90 -18.14 13.08
CA ASN A 296 14.34 -19.52 13.30
C ASN A 296 13.94 -20.44 12.13
N PHE A 297 12.71 -20.30 11.63
CA PHE A 297 12.22 -21.05 10.49
C PHE A 297 13.12 -20.85 9.26
N LEU A 298 13.43 -19.59 8.92
CA LEU A 298 14.24 -19.26 7.74
C LEU A 298 15.68 -19.81 7.84
N ILE A 299 16.30 -19.77 9.03
CA ILE A 299 17.61 -20.38 9.28
C ILE A 299 17.57 -21.89 9.02
N GLU A 300 16.53 -22.57 9.48
CA GLU A 300 16.40 -24.01 9.34
C GLU A 300 16.12 -24.46 7.90
N VAL A 301 15.27 -23.74 7.17
CA VAL A 301 14.73 -24.23 5.88
C VAL A 301 15.36 -23.65 4.63
N ARG A 302 15.80 -22.37 4.63
CA ARG A 302 16.27 -21.72 3.38
C ARG A 302 17.45 -22.44 2.75
N GLY A 303 18.36 -23.00 3.55
CA GLY A 303 19.57 -23.65 3.05
C GLY A 303 19.29 -24.85 2.14
N PHE A 304 18.30 -25.68 2.48
CA PHE A 304 17.97 -26.86 1.66
C PHE A 304 16.82 -26.61 0.67
N LEU A 305 15.98 -25.58 0.88
CA LEU A 305 14.93 -25.24 -0.08
C LEU A 305 15.47 -24.58 -1.36
N ARG A 306 16.62 -23.91 -1.29
CA ARG A 306 17.26 -23.22 -2.43
C ARG A 306 18.19 -24.09 -3.26
N THR A 307 18.46 -25.31 -2.79
CA THR A 307 19.35 -26.27 -3.47
C THR A 307 18.57 -27.29 -4.31
N ILE A 308 17.25 -27.20 -4.29
CA ILE A 308 16.29 -28.00 -5.08
C ILE A 308 15.85 -27.16 -6.27
#